data_AF-A0A6L5JZX5-F1
#
_entry.id   AF-A0A6L5JZX5-F1
#
_cell.length_a   1.000
_cell.length_b   1.000
_cell.length_c   1.000
_cell.angle_alpha   90.00
_cell.angle_beta   90.00
_cell.angle_gamma   90.00
#
_symmetry.space_group_name_H-M   'P 1'
#
loop_
_entity.id
_entity.type
_entity.pdbx_description
1 polymer ?
#
loop_
_entity_poly.entity_id
_entity_poly.type
_entity_poly.pdbx_seq_one_letter_code
_entity_poly.pdbx_strand_id
1 'polypeptide(L)'
;MKSLADELFLQIKGTDGKAQIETYALNTPRIALYKSWTGSMDEGWTRWLFEQFEFPFKNIFDADIKAGKIKAKFDVLVIPDMNTQSIVNGHKKGTISDKYAGGITEKGVENIKAFIQQGGTVVLINGGAHFALDKLGVPIGDALQGVRRYGGRGGPQGIPEFVCPGSLLKMKFDPTHPVCYGMKEEAAAYFSRSCVFNASSDVVVAGRYAARDILMSGYLKGEEYLRYKAAVVEARQGKGKIILLGFSVQNRAQPHNTFRLLFNSLFYGAATTP
;
A
#
# COMPACT_ATOMS: atom_id res chain seq x y z
N MET A 1 -31.99 -4.49 -5.63
CA MET A 1 -31.16 -5.23 -4.65
C MET A 1 -31.16 -6.73 -4.89
N LYS A 2 -32.30 -7.43 -4.97
CA LYS A 2 -32.32 -8.89 -5.21
C LYS A 2 -31.62 -9.32 -6.51
N SER A 3 -31.91 -8.66 -7.63
CA SER A 3 -31.25 -8.93 -8.92
C SER A 3 -29.73 -8.76 -8.87
N LEU A 4 -29.24 -7.68 -8.26
CA LEU A 4 -27.80 -7.43 -8.06
C LEU A 4 -27.17 -8.46 -7.11
N ALA A 5 -27.91 -8.90 -6.09
CA ALA A 5 -27.43 -9.92 -5.18
C ALA A 5 -27.27 -11.27 -5.90
N ASP A 6 -28.22 -11.64 -6.75
CA ASP A 6 -28.17 -12.86 -7.54
C ASP A 6 -27.05 -12.80 -8.60
N GLU A 7 -26.92 -11.67 -9.33
CA GLU A 7 -25.89 -11.46 -10.36
C GLU A 7 -24.47 -11.48 -9.79
N LEU A 8 -24.26 -10.86 -8.62
CA LEU A 8 -22.96 -10.76 -7.98
C LEU A 8 -22.70 -11.89 -6.97
N PHE A 9 -23.60 -12.88 -6.89
CA PHE A 9 -23.53 -13.98 -5.93
C PHE A 9 -23.38 -13.53 -4.47
N LEU A 10 -24.05 -12.43 -4.10
CA LEU A 10 -24.05 -11.84 -2.77
C LEU A 10 -25.24 -12.35 -1.94
N GLN A 11 -25.00 -12.57 -0.64
CA GLN A 11 -26.07 -12.78 0.32
C GLN A 11 -26.38 -11.47 1.05
N ILE A 12 -27.53 -10.86 0.73
CA ILE A 12 -28.01 -9.66 1.41
C ILE A 12 -29.09 -10.06 2.40
N LYS A 13 -28.92 -9.70 3.66
CA LYS A 13 -29.90 -9.90 4.74
C LYS A 13 -30.21 -8.57 5.41
N GLY A 14 -31.49 -8.30 5.61
CA GLY A 14 -31.92 -7.21 6.49
C GLY A 14 -31.70 -7.60 7.95
N THR A 15 -31.43 -6.61 8.80
CA THR A 15 -31.38 -6.78 10.26
C THR A 15 -32.59 -6.05 10.86
N ASP A 16 -33.15 -6.57 11.95
CA ASP A 16 -34.32 -5.98 12.65
C ASP A 16 -33.97 -4.70 13.45
N GLY A 17 -32.91 -4.00 13.05
CA GLY A 17 -32.36 -2.84 13.74
C GLY A 17 -30.94 -2.51 13.28
N LYS A 18 -30.34 -1.47 13.87
CA LYS A 18 -28.93 -1.13 13.64
C LYS A 18 -28.03 -2.26 14.12
N ALA A 19 -27.01 -2.59 13.34
CA ALA A 19 -26.00 -3.56 13.74
C ALA A 19 -25.26 -3.05 14.99
N GLN A 20 -25.14 -3.92 16.01
CA GLN A 20 -24.48 -3.61 17.29
C GLN A 20 -22.96 -3.90 17.21
N ILE A 21 -22.34 -3.49 16.10
CA ILE A 21 -20.91 -3.64 15.84
C ILE A 21 -20.39 -2.32 15.25
N GLU A 22 -19.07 -2.16 15.23
CA GLU A 22 -18.47 -1.05 14.48
C GLU A 22 -18.88 -1.15 13.01
N THR A 23 -19.37 -0.05 12.45
CA THR A 23 -19.80 0.05 11.06
C THR A 23 -19.17 1.26 10.42
N TYR A 24 -19.09 1.23 9.09
CA TYR A 24 -18.50 2.29 8.29
C TYR A 24 -19.50 2.70 7.21
N ALA A 25 -19.75 4.00 7.08
CA ALA A 25 -20.46 4.54 5.94
C ALA A 25 -19.52 4.52 4.73
N LEU A 26 -19.84 3.69 3.73
CA LEU A 26 -19.08 3.62 2.50
C LEU A 26 -19.54 4.71 1.54
N ASN A 27 -18.59 5.55 1.13
CA ASN A 27 -18.77 6.57 0.09
C ASN A 27 -17.93 6.19 -1.13
N THR A 28 -18.32 6.65 -2.32
CA THR A 28 -17.47 6.53 -3.51
C THR A 28 -16.16 7.30 -3.28
N PRO A 29 -15.00 6.63 -3.20
CA PRO A 29 -13.75 7.28 -2.84
C PRO A 29 -13.27 8.20 -3.97
N ARG A 30 -12.86 9.43 -3.63
CA ARG A 30 -12.16 10.32 -4.57
C ARG A 30 -10.68 9.98 -4.57
N ILE A 31 -10.25 9.15 -5.53
CA ILE A 31 -8.90 8.56 -5.54
C ILE A 31 -7.95 9.40 -6.39
N ALA A 32 -6.80 9.75 -5.80
CA ALA A 32 -5.63 10.24 -6.51
C ALA A 32 -4.59 9.11 -6.65
N LEU A 33 -4.20 8.79 -7.89
CA LEU A 33 -3.09 7.89 -8.18
C LEU A 33 -1.84 8.73 -8.51
N TYR A 34 -0.80 8.63 -7.70
CA TYR A 34 0.43 9.37 -7.95
C TYR A 34 1.19 8.81 -9.16
N LYS A 35 1.54 9.70 -10.10
CA LYS A 35 2.26 9.38 -11.32
C LYS A 35 3.48 10.29 -11.48
N SER A 36 4.65 9.76 -11.08
CA SER A 36 5.94 10.44 -11.26
C SER A 36 6.41 10.43 -12.72
N TRP A 37 7.20 11.43 -13.10
CA TRP A 37 7.92 11.45 -14.38
C TRP A 37 9.05 10.42 -14.50
N THR A 38 9.49 9.82 -13.39
CA THR A 38 10.48 8.73 -13.41
C THR A 38 9.91 7.39 -13.89
N GLY A 39 8.59 7.29 -14.02
CA GLY A 39 7.88 6.09 -14.45
C GLY A 39 7.84 5.00 -13.39
N SER A 40 6.71 4.32 -13.27
CA SER A 40 6.57 3.10 -12.47
C SER A 40 5.71 2.10 -13.23
N MET A 41 6.21 0.89 -13.43
CA MET A 41 5.39 -0.19 -14.00
C MET A 41 4.23 -0.55 -13.07
N ASP A 42 4.45 -0.47 -11.76
CA ASP A 42 3.43 -0.74 -10.74
C ASP A 42 2.29 0.30 -10.78
N GLU A 43 2.60 1.58 -11.08
CA GLU A 43 1.55 2.59 -11.39
C GLU A 43 0.67 2.14 -12.56
N GLY A 44 1.28 1.68 -13.65
CA GLY A 44 0.55 1.21 -14.82
C GLY A 44 -0.39 0.03 -14.52
N TRP A 45 0.06 -0.94 -13.73
CA TRP A 45 -0.77 -2.07 -13.29
C TRP A 45 -1.86 -1.65 -12.31
N THR A 46 -1.56 -0.73 -11.40
CA THR A 46 -2.54 -0.16 -10.45
C THR A 46 -3.65 0.57 -11.20
N ARG A 47 -3.26 1.41 -12.17
CA ARG A 47 -4.17 2.13 -13.05
C ARG A 47 -5.05 1.16 -13.85
N TRP A 48 -4.45 0.16 -14.47
CA TRP A 48 -5.19 -0.87 -15.21
C TRP A 48 -6.20 -1.56 -14.32
N LEU A 49 -5.83 -1.92 -13.08
CA LEU A 49 -6.73 -2.55 -12.14
C LEU A 49 -7.90 -1.62 -11.75
N PHE A 50 -7.64 -0.33 -11.52
CA PHE A 50 -8.71 0.64 -11.25
C PHE A 50 -9.67 0.77 -12.44
N GLU A 51 -9.16 0.76 -13.67
CA GLU A 51 -9.99 0.78 -14.88
C GLU A 51 -10.84 -0.50 -15.02
N GLN A 52 -10.26 -1.69 -14.80
CA GLN A 52 -10.98 -2.96 -14.93
C GLN A 52 -12.04 -3.18 -13.84
N PHE A 53 -11.83 -2.62 -12.66
CA PHE A 53 -12.75 -2.74 -11.52
C PHE A 53 -13.52 -1.45 -11.25
N GLU A 54 -13.57 -0.54 -12.24
CA GLU A 54 -14.43 0.65 -12.27
C GLU A 54 -14.24 1.62 -11.08
N PHE A 55 -13.04 1.66 -10.50
CA PHE A 55 -12.71 2.65 -9.49
C PHE A 55 -12.49 4.02 -10.15
N PRO A 56 -13.25 5.07 -9.79
CA PRO A 56 -13.01 6.40 -10.30
C PRO A 56 -11.73 6.98 -9.69
N PHE A 57 -10.74 7.29 -10.52
CA PHE A 57 -9.48 7.90 -10.07
C PHE A 57 -9.03 9.04 -10.98
N LYS A 58 -8.11 9.86 -10.47
CA LYS A 58 -7.34 10.82 -11.26
C LYS A 58 -5.86 10.60 -11.02
N ASN A 59 -5.09 10.61 -12.09
CA ASN A 59 -3.64 10.72 -11.97
C ASN A 59 -3.29 12.12 -11.46
N ILE A 60 -2.38 12.18 -10.50
CA ILE A 60 -1.78 13.43 -10.05
C ILE A 60 -0.27 13.35 -10.19
N PHE A 61 0.34 14.43 -10.63
CA PHE A 61 1.76 14.51 -10.92
C PHE A 61 2.49 15.31 -9.84
N ASP A 62 3.81 15.38 -9.95
CA ASP A 62 4.68 16.07 -9.00
C ASP A 62 4.24 17.51 -8.72
N ALA A 63 3.79 18.22 -9.77
CA ALA A 63 3.32 19.61 -9.67
C ALA A 63 2.03 19.73 -8.85
N ASP A 64 1.10 18.78 -8.99
CA ASP A 64 -0.16 18.76 -8.24
C ASP A 64 0.10 18.53 -6.74
N ILE A 65 0.98 17.58 -6.41
CA ILE A 65 1.41 17.33 -5.03
C ILE A 65 2.07 18.58 -4.43
N LYS A 66 2.94 19.27 -5.19
CA LYS A 66 3.60 20.52 -4.76
C LYS A 66 2.65 21.70 -4.59
N ALA A 67 1.61 21.77 -5.41
CA ALA A 67 0.57 22.79 -5.29
C ALA A 67 -0.27 22.62 -4.00
N GLY A 68 -0.39 21.37 -3.51
CA GLY A 68 -1.07 21.05 -2.26
C GLY A 68 -2.60 21.08 -2.39
N LYS A 69 -3.30 21.32 -1.28
CA LYS A 69 -4.77 21.26 -1.18
C LYS A 69 -5.36 19.93 -1.67
N ILE A 70 -4.63 18.83 -1.48
CA ILE A 70 -4.99 17.49 -1.96
C ILE A 70 -6.37 17.07 -1.42
N LYS A 71 -6.65 17.32 -0.13
CA LYS A 71 -7.92 16.92 0.54
C LYS A 71 -9.17 17.59 -0.06
N ALA A 72 -9.00 18.77 -0.66
CA ALA A 72 -10.11 19.48 -1.30
C ALA A 72 -10.70 18.66 -2.47
N LYS A 73 -9.86 17.87 -3.15
CA LYS A 73 -10.26 17.10 -4.34
C LYS A 73 -10.31 15.58 -4.10
N PHE A 74 -9.53 15.09 -3.15
CA PHE A 74 -9.31 13.65 -2.95
C PHE A 74 -9.47 13.25 -1.49
N ASP A 75 -9.84 12.00 -1.28
CA ASP A 75 -9.91 11.36 0.03
C ASP A 75 -8.78 10.36 0.22
N VAL A 76 -8.32 9.74 -0.87
CA VAL A 76 -7.27 8.74 -0.86
C VAL A 76 -6.19 9.10 -1.87
N LEU A 77 -4.93 9.08 -1.43
CA LEU A 77 -3.74 9.18 -2.26
C LEU A 77 -3.03 7.82 -2.32
N VAL A 78 -2.91 7.25 -3.50
CA VAL A 78 -2.20 5.99 -3.74
C VAL A 78 -0.80 6.29 -4.28
N ILE A 79 0.22 5.79 -3.60
CA ILE A 79 1.62 5.84 -4.02
C ILE A 79 2.05 4.42 -4.42
N PRO A 80 2.32 4.17 -5.73
CA PRO A 80 2.69 2.85 -6.22
C PRO A 80 4.12 2.46 -5.81
N ASP A 81 4.54 1.24 -6.19
CA ASP A 81 5.91 0.76 -5.95
C ASP A 81 6.95 1.68 -6.62
N MET A 82 7.59 2.51 -5.79
CA MET A 82 8.63 3.48 -6.15
C MET A 82 9.49 3.77 -4.92
N ASN A 83 10.80 3.96 -5.10
CA ASN A 83 11.67 4.33 -3.99
C ASN A 83 11.52 5.83 -3.62
N THR A 84 11.79 6.17 -2.36
CA THR A 84 11.73 7.53 -1.81
C THR A 84 12.48 8.57 -2.63
N GLN A 85 13.68 8.23 -3.13
CA GLN A 85 14.51 9.14 -3.92
C GLN A 85 13.83 9.52 -5.25
N SER A 86 13.26 8.55 -5.95
CA SER A 86 12.49 8.79 -7.19
C SER A 86 11.23 9.60 -6.92
N ILE A 87 10.54 9.37 -5.80
CA ILE A 87 9.35 10.14 -5.42
C ILE A 87 9.72 11.61 -5.15
N VAL A 88 10.71 11.85 -4.29
CA VAL A 88 11.06 13.19 -3.80
C VAL A 88 11.84 13.99 -4.84
N ASN A 89 12.86 13.38 -5.45
CA ASN A 89 13.83 14.08 -6.29
C ASN A 89 13.59 13.87 -7.78
N GLY A 90 12.91 12.78 -8.17
CA GLY A 90 12.60 12.46 -9.56
C GLY A 90 13.82 12.48 -10.49
N HIS A 91 13.64 12.96 -11.73
CA HIS A 91 14.75 13.08 -12.68
C HIS A 91 15.66 14.25 -12.31
N LYS A 92 16.98 14.06 -12.43
CA LYS A 92 17.94 15.14 -12.20
C LYS A 92 17.75 16.25 -13.24
N LYS A 93 17.82 17.50 -12.80
CA LYS A 93 17.80 18.65 -13.73
C LYS A 93 18.95 18.55 -14.74
N GLY A 94 18.66 18.89 -15.99
CA GLY A 94 19.62 18.81 -17.10
C GLY A 94 19.78 17.43 -17.74
N THR A 95 19.13 16.38 -17.22
CA THR A 95 19.14 15.04 -17.88
C THR A 95 17.89 14.78 -18.71
N ILE A 96 16.86 15.63 -18.56
CA ILE A 96 15.59 15.58 -19.29
C ILE A 96 15.05 17.02 -19.42
N SER A 97 14.07 17.24 -20.31
CA SER A 97 13.35 18.52 -20.41
C SER A 97 12.79 18.97 -19.06
N ASP A 98 12.91 20.25 -18.74
CA ASP A 98 12.57 20.82 -17.43
C ASP A 98 11.15 20.49 -16.94
N LYS A 99 10.19 20.35 -17.86
CA LYS A 99 8.81 19.95 -17.52
C LYS A 99 8.68 18.57 -16.88
N TYR A 100 9.69 17.71 -17.04
CA TYR A 100 9.75 16.34 -16.52
C TYR A 100 10.85 16.15 -15.47
N ALA A 101 11.59 17.21 -15.13
CA ALA A 101 12.66 17.18 -14.16
C ALA A 101 12.15 17.43 -12.73
N GLY A 102 12.84 16.86 -11.75
CA GLY A 102 12.48 16.92 -10.34
C GLY A 102 11.42 15.89 -9.94
N GLY A 103 11.05 15.92 -8.66
CA GLY A 103 9.95 15.16 -8.09
C GLY A 103 9.04 16.07 -7.24
N ILE A 104 8.43 15.49 -6.20
CA ILE A 104 7.54 16.22 -5.30
C ILE A 104 8.28 17.21 -4.39
N THR A 105 9.59 17.05 -4.22
CA THR A 105 10.47 17.79 -3.28
C THR A 105 9.99 17.71 -1.81
N GLU A 106 10.75 18.32 -0.89
CA GLU A 106 10.31 18.42 0.51
C GLU A 106 8.99 19.20 0.64
N LYS A 107 8.69 20.13 -0.28
CA LYS A 107 7.42 20.84 -0.27
C LYS A 107 6.24 19.88 -0.49
N GLY A 108 6.39 18.93 -1.40
CA GLY A 108 5.38 17.90 -1.62
C GLY A 108 5.22 16.94 -0.46
N VAL A 109 6.32 16.58 0.22
CA VAL A 109 6.29 15.79 1.46
C VAL A 109 5.43 16.49 2.51
N GLU A 110 5.68 17.78 2.76
CA GLU A 110 4.90 18.57 3.71
C GLU A 110 3.43 18.70 3.32
N ASN A 111 3.13 18.79 2.02
CA ASN A 111 1.74 18.81 1.55
C ASN A 111 1.03 17.45 1.73
N ILE A 112 1.75 16.33 1.59
CA ILE A 112 1.20 14.99 1.87
C ILE A 112 0.94 14.84 3.38
N LYS A 113 1.87 15.29 4.24
CA LYS A 113 1.63 15.35 5.69
C LYS A 113 0.40 16.18 6.02
N ALA A 114 0.26 17.37 5.43
CA ALA A 114 -0.91 18.22 5.63
C ALA A 114 -2.22 17.54 5.16
N PHE A 115 -2.17 16.80 4.05
CA PHE A 115 -3.30 16.00 3.58
C PHE A 115 -3.73 14.94 4.61
N ILE A 116 -2.78 14.20 5.18
CA ILE A 116 -3.04 13.22 6.24
C ILE A 116 -3.65 13.90 7.47
N GLN A 117 -3.06 15.02 7.93
CA GLN A 117 -3.55 15.78 9.08
C GLN A 117 -5.02 16.26 8.89
N GLN A 118 -5.43 16.53 7.66
CA GLN A 118 -6.80 16.94 7.29
C GLN A 118 -7.78 15.76 7.14
N GLY A 119 -7.38 14.53 7.49
CA GLY A 119 -8.23 13.35 7.37
C GLY A 119 -8.11 12.62 6.04
N GLY A 120 -7.08 12.92 5.25
CA GLY A 120 -6.74 12.15 4.06
C GLY A 120 -6.12 10.80 4.39
N THR A 121 -6.32 9.83 3.50
CA THR A 121 -5.68 8.52 3.60
C THR A 121 -4.58 8.38 2.55
N VAL A 122 -3.38 7.97 2.96
CA VAL A 122 -2.31 7.61 2.00
C VAL A 122 -2.13 6.09 1.99
N VAL A 123 -2.30 5.47 0.82
CA VAL A 123 -2.07 4.04 0.60
C VAL A 123 -0.75 3.90 -0.15
N LEU A 124 0.22 3.19 0.42
CA LEU A 124 1.54 3.00 -0.18
C LEU A 124 1.79 1.53 -0.49
N ILE A 125 2.22 1.26 -1.73
CA ILE A 125 2.38 -0.09 -2.25
C ILE A 125 3.87 -0.42 -2.36
N ASN A 126 4.25 -1.60 -1.86
CA ASN A 126 5.57 -2.18 -1.91
C ASN A 126 6.67 -1.16 -1.54
N GLY A 127 7.64 -0.88 -2.41
CA GLY A 127 8.72 0.07 -2.16
C GLY A 127 8.24 1.50 -1.87
N GLY A 128 7.03 1.86 -2.30
CA GLY A 128 6.38 3.12 -1.91
C GLY A 128 6.21 3.22 -0.39
N ALA A 129 6.04 2.11 0.32
CA ALA A 129 5.90 2.12 1.77
C ALA A 129 7.15 2.65 2.50
N HIS A 130 8.37 2.50 1.94
CA HIS A 130 9.58 3.11 2.51
C HIS A 130 9.50 4.64 2.56
N PHE A 131 8.77 5.28 1.64
CA PHE A 131 8.53 6.72 1.71
C PHE A 131 7.80 7.11 3.01
N ALA A 132 6.92 6.25 3.54
CA ALA A 132 6.25 6.52 4.80
C ALA A 132 7.21 6.48 6.00
N LEU A 133 8.16 5.55 6.01
CA LEU A 133 9.21 5.47 7.02
C LEU A 133 10.13 6.69 6.93
N ASP A 134 10.63 6.98 5.72
CA ASP A 134 11.66 7.99 5.48
C ASP A 134 11.15 9.42 5.65
N LYS A 135 9.89 9.68 5.28
CA LYS A 135 9.37 11.04 5.07
C LYS A 135 8.09 11.37 5.84
N LEU A 136 7.27 10.38 6.21
CA LEU A 136 5.99 10.62 6.90
C LEU A 136 6.04 10.40 8.42
N GLY A 137 7.12 9.80 8.92
CA GLY A 137 7.34 9.59 10.35
C GLY A 137 6.49 8.46 10.92
N VAL A 138 6.16 7.45 10.11
CA VAL A 138 5.48 6.25 10.61
C VAL A 138 6.43 5.49 11.54
N PRO A 139 6.02 5.13 12.79
CA PRO A 139 6.90 4.53 13.78
C PRO A 139 7.08 3.02 13.53
N ILE A 140 7.67 2.65 12.40
CA ILE A 140 8.03 1.28 12.04
C ILE A 140 9.45 1.24 11.47
N GLY A 141 10.13 0.10 11.61
CA GLY A 141 11.44 -0.15 11.00
C GLY A 141 11.36 -1.07 9.79
N ASP A 142 12.33 -0.98 8.89
CA ASP A 142 12.56 -2.01 7.85
C ASP A 142 13.29 -3.20 8.49
N ALA A 143 12.64 -4.35 8.53
CA ALA A 143 13.19 -5.58 9.10
C ALA A 143 14.33 -6.19 8.27
N LEU A 144 14.47 -5.76 7.01
CA LEU A 144 15.56 -6.15 6.12
C LEU A 144 16.66 -5.08 6.04
N GLN A 145 16.59 -4.02 6.84
CA GLN A 145 17.63 -3.01 6.91
C GLN A 145 18.95 -3.64 7.36
N GLY A 146 20.03 -3.39 6.61
CA GLY A 146 21.36 -3.95 6.90
C GLY A 146 21.54 -5.42 6.52
N VAL A 147 20.48 -6.14 6.12
CA VAL A 147 20.59 -7.53 5.64
C VAL A 147 21.12 -7.55 4.21
N ARG A 148 22.05 -8.45 3.89
CA ARG A 148 22.55 -8.61 2.51
C ARG A 148 21.49 -9.30 1.65
N ARG A 149 20.88 -8.54 0.74
CA ARG A 149 19.79 -8.99 -0.14
C ARG A 149 20.26 -9.27 -1.56
N TYR A 150 19.77 -10.34 -2.17
CA TYR A 150 19.97 -10.57 -3.60
C TYR A 150 19.30 -9.45 -4.43
N GLY A 151 20.09 -8.76 -5.26
CA GLY A 151 19.61 -7.66 -6.10
C GLY A 151 19.27 -6.37 -5.35
N GLY A 152 19.69 -6.23 -4.09
CA GLY A 152 19.52 -4.98 -3.33
C GLY A 152 20.42 -3.86 -3.88
N ARG A 153 19.84 -2.71 -4.23
CA ARG A 153 20.62 -1.51 -4.57
C ARG A 153 21.15 -0.89 -3.27
N GLY A 154 22.47 -0.77 -3.14
CA GLY A 154 23.12 -0.07 -2.02
C GLY A 154 23.19 -0.86 -0.70
N GLY A 155 22.94 -2.18 -0.73
CA GLY A 155 23.12 -3.05 0.44
C GLY A 155 24.57 -3.48 0.67
N PRO A 156 24.88 -4.09 1.82
CA PRO A 156 26.22 -4.59 2.11
C PRO A 156 26.66 -5.64 1.06
N GLN A 157 27.96 -5.64 0.73
CA GLN A 157 28.53 -6.52 -0.29
C GLN A 157 28.73 -7.95 0.23
N GLY A 158 28.77 -8.93 -0.68
CA GLY A 158 29.07 -10.33 -0.38
C GLY A 158 27.89 -11.29 -0.64
N ILE A 159 28.00 -12.52 -0.14
CA ILE A 159 27.00 -13.57 -0.35
C ILE A 159 25.66 -13.12 0.28
N PRO A 160 24.55 -13.09 -0.48
CA PRO A 160 23.25 -12.73 0.06
C PRO A 160 22.80 -13.63 1.22
N GLU A 161 22.37 -13.01 2.29
CA GLU A 161 21.74 -13.65 3.46
C GLU A 161 20.26 -13.89 3.20
N PHE A 162 19.60 -12.91 2.59
CA PHE A 162 18.19 -12.98 2.21
C PHE A 162 18.02 -13.01 0.68
N VAL A 163 17.33 -14.04 0.19
CA VAL A 163 17.06 -14.22 -1.25
C VAL A 163 15.61 -14.64 -1.46
N CYS A 164 14.84 -13.76 -2.09
CA CYS A 164 13.46 -14.03 -2.49
C CYS A 164 13.13 -13.20 -3.75
N PRO A 165 13.55 -13.67 -4.95
CA PRO A 165 13.41 -12.92 -6.20
C PRO A 165 11.96 -12.86 -6.71
N GLY A 166 11.11 -13.77 -6.25
CA GLY A 166 9.72 -13.94 -6.69
C GLY A 166 9.16 -15.25 -6.16
N SER A 167 8.37 -15.20 -5.11
CA SER A 167 7.84 -16.40 -4.44
C SER A 167 6.45 -16.15 -3.88
N LEU A 168 5.65 -17.22 -3.79
CA LEU A 168 4.41 -17.20 -3.00
C LEU A 168 4.76 -17.52 -1.56
N LEU A 169 4.45 -16.58 -0.67
CA LEU A 169 4.72 -16.68 0.75
C LEU A 169 3.42 -16.77 1.55
N LYS A 170 3.41 -17.61 2.58
CA LYS A 170 2.30 -17.78 3.51
C LYS A 170 2.21 -16.58 4.45
N MET A 171 1.03 -15.96 4.45
CA MET A 171 0.70 -14.81 5.29
C MET A 171 -0.42 -15.14 6.25
N LYS A 172 -0.42 -14.47 7.40
CA LYS A 172 -1.56 -14.38 8.31
C LYS A 172 -2.17 -12.98 8.23
N PHE A 173 -3.47 -12.91 7.98
CA PHE A 173 -4.25 -11.68 7.91
C PHE A 173 -5.27 -11.63 9.04
N ASP A 174 -5.58 -10.44 9.53
CA ASP A 174 -6.66 -10.21 10.49
C ASP A 174 -7.96 -9.87 9.75
N PRO A 175 -8.90 -10.82 9.56
CA PRO A 175 -10.12 -10.58 8.81
C PRO A 175 -11.12 -9.65 9.51
N THR A 176 -10.84 -9.24 10.76
CA THR A 176 -11.66 -8.27 11.49
C THR A 176 -11.23 -6.83 11.22
N HIS A 177 -10.03 -6.64 10.67
CA HIS A 177 -9.53 -5.33 10.26
C HIS A 177 -10.14 -4.92 8.90
N PRO A 178 -10.60 -3.66 8.72
CA PRO A 178 -11.27 -3.22 7.49
C PRO A 178 -10.48 -3.46 6.20
N VAL A 179 -9.17 -3.23 6.23
CA VAL A 179 -8.26 -3.50 5.10
C VAL A 179 -8.29 -4.98 4.66
N CYS A 180 -8.62 -5.90 5.56
CA CYS A 180 -8.59 -7.34 5.35
C CYS A 180 -9.99 -7.98 5.29
N TYR A 181 -11.07 -7.20 5.23
CA TYR A 181 -12.41 -7.74 5.05
C TYR A 181 -12.51 -8.66 3.82
N GLY A 182 -13.10 -9.84 4.01
CA GLY A 182 -13.23 -10.87 2.99
C GLY A 182 -11.94 -11.65 2.68
N MET A 183 -10.83 -11.37 3.36
CA MET A 183 -9.62 -12.21 3.31
C MET A 183 -9.80 -13.46 4.16
N LYS A 184 -9.15 -14.56 3.76
CA LYS A 184 -8.90 -15.69 4.66
C LYS A 184 -7.84 -15.28 5.68
N GLU A 185 -7.93 -15.81 6.89
CA GLU A 185 -6.91 -15.61 7.93
C GLU A 185 -5.53 -16.10 7.46
N GLU A 186 -5.47 -17.16 6.66
CA GLU A 186 -4.25 -17.61 5.98
C GLU A 186 -4.43 -17.55 4.46
N ALA A 187 -3.50 -16.87 3.78
CA ALA A 187 -3.47 -16.80 2.33
C ALA A 187 -2.05 -16.58 1.81
N ALA A 188 -1.85 -16.86 0.52
CA ALA A 188 -0.59 -16.59 -0.17
C ALA A 188 -0.48 -15.11 -0.56
N ALA A 189 0.72 -14.55 -0.42
CA ALA A 189 1.10 -13.26 -1.00
C ALA A 189 2.31 -13.44 -1.91
N TYR A 190 2.31 -12.76 -3.05
CA TYR A 190 3.48 -12.75 -3.92
C TYR A 190 4.52 -11.76 -3.40
N PHE A 191 5.70 -12.26 -3.05
CA PHE A 191 6.83 -11.46 -2.59
C PHE A 191 7.83 -11.29 -3.73
N SER A 192 8.17 -10.04 -4.04
CA SER A 192 9.23 -9.72 -5.00
C SER A 192 9.86 -8.38 -4.64
N ARG A 193 11.09 -8.41 -4.11
CA ARG A 193 11.80 -7.23 -3.61
C ARG A 193 10.92 -6.40 -2.65
N SER A 194 10.12 -7.09 -1.85
CA SER A 194 9.11 -6.45 -1.03
C SER A 194 9.61 -5.95 0.32
N CYS A 195 8.80 -5.10 0.94
CA CYS A 195 9.04 -4.56 2.27
C CYS A 195 8.65 -5.58 3.35
N VAL A 196 9.34 -5.49 4.48
CA VAL A 196 9.12 -6.32 5.66
C VAL A 196 9.30 -5.39 6.85
N PHE A 197 8.30 -5.29 7.73
CA PHE A 197 8.30 -4.27 8.77
C PHE A 197 8.50 -4.86 10.16
N ASN A 198 9.36 -4.20 10.94
CA ASN A 198 9.33 -4.23 12.39
C ASN A 198 8.29 -3.20 12.86
N ALA A 199 7.08 -3.66 13.15
CA ALA A 199 6.03 -2.81 13.69
C ALA A 199 6.26 -2.49 15.18
N SER A 200 6.01 -1.25 15.58
CA SER A 200 5.91 -0.85 16.99
C SER A 200 4.49 -1.11 17.53
N SER A 201 4.27 -0.86 18.83
CA SER A 201 2.95 -0.89 19.45
C SER A 201 2.01 0.23 18.99
N ASP A 202 2.55 1.26 18.32
CA ASP A 202 1.79 2.47 17.94
C ASP A 202 1.08 2.34 16.58
N VAL A 203 1.22 1.17 15.93
CA VAL A 203 0.58 0.86 14.65
C VAL A 203 -0.27 -0.41 14.75
N VAL A 204 -1.25 -0.52 13.87
CA VAL A 204 -2.09 -1.72 13.77
C VAL A 204 -1.56 -2.62 12.65
N VAL A 205 -1.25 -3.87 12.98
CA VAL A 205 -0.75 -4.87 12.02
C VAL A 205 -1.91 -5.74 11.55
N ALA A 206 -2.43 -5.46 10.35
CA ALA A 206 -3.51 -6.23 9.74
C ALA A 206 -3.00 -7.49 8.99
N GLY A 207 -1.70 -7.57 8.68
CA GLY A 207 -1.12 -8.72 7.99
C GLY A 207 0.36 -8.91 8.28
N ARG A 208 0.77 -10.17 8.48
CA ARG A 208 2.14 -10.57 8.82
C ARG A 208 2.55 -11.86 8.11
N TYR A 209 3.85 -12.05 7.92
CA TYR A 209 4.36 -13.35 7.45
C TYR A 209 4.15 -14.42 8.51
N ALA A 210 3.93 -15.66 8.08
CA ALA A 210 3.70 -16.78 8.98
C ALA A 210 4.91 -17.07 9.92
N ALA A 211 4.67 -17.86 10.95
CA ALA A 211 5.67 -18.25 11.95
C ALA A 211 6.79 -19.15 11.41
N ARG A 212 6.43 -20.02 10.45
CA ARG A 212 7.25 -21.07 9.85
C ARG A 212 6.62 -21.52 8.53
N ASP A 213 7.35 -22.31 7.76
CA ASP A 213 6.90 -22.85 6.48
C ASP A 213 6.33 -21.72 5.59
N ILE A 214 7.10 -20.63 5.53
CA ILE A 214 6.65 -19.38 4.89
C ILE A 214 6.66 -19.56 3.37
N LEU A 215 7.66 -20.25 2.82
CA LEU A 215 7.71 -20.52 1.39
C LEU A 215 6.60 -21.51 1.01
N MET A 216 5.65 -21.06 0.18
CA MET A 216 4.63 -21.93 -0.42
C MET A 216 5.06 -22.40 -1.81
N SER A 217 5.71 -21.52 -2.58
CA SER A 217 6.25 -21.83 -3.92
C SER A 217 7.31 -20.81 -4.33
N GLY A 218 8.32 -21.25 -5.06
CA GLY A 218 9.46 -20.43 -5.50
C GLY A 218 10.74 -20.73 -4.72
N TYR A 219 11.52 -19.70 -4.42
CA TYR A 219 12.77 -19.81 -3.68
C TYR A 219 12.84 -18.81 -2.54
N LEU A 220 13.25 -19.27 -1.36
CA LEU A 220 13.47 -18.44 -0.19
C LEU A 220 14.73 -18.89 0.55
N LYS A 221 15.69 -17.97 0.70
CA LYS A 221 16.80 -18.06 1.66
C LYS A 221 16.61 -16.96 2.69
N GLY A 222 16.84 -17.28 3.97
CA GLY A 222 16.70 -16.33 5.08
C GLY A 222 15.25 -16.18 5.56
N GLU A 223 14.52 -17.29 5.70
CA GLU A 223 13.12 -17.29 6.16
C GLU A 223 12.96 -16.59 7.52
N GLU A 224 13.96 -16.73 8.40
CA GLU A 224 14.02 -16.16 9.73
C GLU A 224 13.86 -14.64 9.75
N TYR A 225 14.26 -13.94 8.69
CA TYR A 225 14.09 -12.49 8.56
C TYR A 225 12.63 -12.08 8.33
N LEU A 226 11.76 -13.02 7.92
CA LEU A 226 10.34 -12.77 7.66
C LEU A 226 9.45 -13.16 8.83
N ARG A 227 9.83 -14.17 9.62
CA ARG A 227 8.99 -14.78 10.66
C ARG A 227 8.33 -13.71 11.55
N TYR A 228 7.01 -13.75 11.61
CA TYR A 228 6.15 -12.83 12.38
C TYR A 228 6.20 -11.35 11.98
N LYS A 229 7.02 -10.96 11.01
CA LYS A 229 7.15 -9.56 10.60
C LYS A 229 5.90 -9.06 9.90
N ALA A 230 5.62 -7.78 10.08
CA ALA A 230 4.47 -7.14 9.48
C ALA A 230 4.68 -6.90 7.98
N ALA A 231 3.58 -6.93 7.23
CA ALA A 231 3.55 -6.60 5.80
C ALA A 231 2.34 -5.74 5.42
N VAL A 232 1.26 -5.78 6.20
CA VAL A 232 0.11 -4.87 6.05
C VAL A 232 -0.08 -4.13 7.36
N VAL A 233 0.03 -2.80 7.31
CA VAL A 233 0.06 -1.94 8.50
C VAL A 233 -0.85 -0.72 8.30
N GLU A 234 -1.64 -0.38 9.31
CA GLU A 234 -2.28 0.93 9.44
C GLU A 234 -1.54 1.74 10.51
N ALA A 235 -1.15 2.96 10.17
CA ALA A 235 -0.69 3.96 11.12
C ALA A 235 -1.64 5.16 11.10
N ARG A 236 -2.08 5.61 12.27
CA ARG A 236 -2.92 6.80 12.40
C ARG A 236 -2.06 8.03 12.64
N GLN A 237 -2.37 9.12 11.95
CA GLN A 237 -1.65 10.38 12.11
C GLN A 237 -2.61 11.55 11.89
N GLY A 238 -2.72 12.42 12.89
CA GLY A 238 -3.73 13.48 12.88
C GLY A 238 -5.14 12.90 12.79
N LYS A 239 -5.94 13.42 11.85
CA LYS A 239 -7.30 12.91 11.55
C LYS A 239 -7.30 11.80 10.49
N GLY A 240 -6.16 11.57 9.84
CA GLY A 240 -6.02 10.66 8.72
C GLY A 240 -5.32 9.37 9.09
N LYS A 241 -5.00 8.60 8.04
CA LYS A 241 -4.32 7.32 8.19
C LYS A 241 -3.36 7.05 7.03
N ILE A 242 -2.37 6.24 7.32
CA ILE A 242 -1.38 5.74 6.38
C ILE A 242 -1.54 4.23 6.35
N ILE A 243 -1.82 3.67 5.18
CA ILE A 243 -1.96 2.23 4.96
C ILE A 243 -0.77 1.76 4.14
N LEU A 244 0.00 0.84 4.70
CA LEU A 244 1.17 0.25 4.07
C LEU A 244 0.84 -1.14 3.58
N LEU A 245 0.90 -1.32 2.27
CA LEU A 245 0.80 -2.60 1.60
C LEU A 245 2.22 -2.99 1.20
N GLY A 246 2.96 -3.64 2.09
CA GLY A 246 4.40 -3.89 1.98
C GLY A 246 4.84 -4.80 0.83
N PHE A 247 3.91 -5.27 0.01
CA PHE A 247 4.16 -6.04 -1.20
C PHE A 247 3.21 -5.57 -2.30
N SER A 248 3.53 -5.84 -3.57
CA SER A 248 2.64 -5.50 -4.70
C SER A 248 1.40 -6.40 -4.68
N VAL A 249 0.39 -5.99 -3.92
CA VAL A 249 -0.90 -6.70 -3.76
C VAL A 249 -1.64 -6.89 -5.09
N GLN A 250 -1.32 -6.08 -6.08
CA GLN A 250 -1.87 -6.05 -7.43
C GLN A 250 -0.86 -6.51 -8.49
N ASN A 251 0.28 -7.10 -8.10
CA ASN A 251 1.39 -7.41 -8.99
C ASN A 251 0.93 -7.96 -10.35
N ARG A 252 1.20 -7.21 -11.42
CA ARG A 252 0.86 -7.55 -12.82
C ARG A 252 -0.61 -7.92 -13.05
N ALA A 253 -1.51 -7.47 -12.16
CA ALA A 253 -2.90 -7.86 -12.11
C ALA A 253 -3.14 -9.39 -12.11
N GLN A 254 -2.27 -10.15 -11.45
CA GLN A 254 -2.39 -11.61 -11.34
C GLN A 254 -2.97 -12.11 -10.00
N PRO A 255 -2.57 -11.59 -8.82
CA PRO A 255 -3.00 -12.16 -7.55
C PRO A 255 -4.37 -11.62 -7.12
N HIS A 256 -5.45 -12.14 -7.72
CA HIS A 256 -6.83 -11.73 -7.42
C HIS A 256 -7.19 -11.85 -5.93
N ASN A 257 -6.56 -12.77 -5.20
CA ASN A 257 -6.81 -12.93 -3.78
C ASN A 257 -6.39 -11.69 -2.95
N THR A 258 -5.31 -11.01 -3.34
CA THR A 258 -4.77 -9.85 -2.61
C THR A 258 -5.26 -8.51 -3.12
N PHE A 259 -5.98 -8.44 -4.25
CA PHE A 259 -6.62 -7.20 -4.73
C PHE A 259 -7.54 -6.59 -3.68
N ARG A 260 -8.20 -7.43 -2.88
CA ARG A 260 -9.06 -7.01 -1.76
C ARG A 260 -8.35 -6.07 -0.80
N LEU A 261 -7.06 -6.28 -0.52
CA LEU A 261 -6.29 -5.41 0.37
C LEU A 261 -6.22 -3.99 -0.20
N LEU A 262 -6.00 -3.84 -1.51
CA LEU A 262 -6.00 -2.54 -2.17
C LEU A 262 -7.40 -1.93 -2.16
N PHE A 263 -8.40 -2.66 -2.63
CA PHE A 263 -9.78 -2.16 -2.75
C PHE A 263 -10.37 -1.74 -1.40
N ASN A 264 -10.20 -2.57 -0.38
CA ASN A 264 -10.61 -2.26 0.98
C ASN A 264 -9.89 -1.02 1.49
N SER A 265 -8.60 -0.86 1.22
CA SER A 265 -7.85 0.34 1.62
C SER A 265 -8.42 1.63 0.99
N LEU A 266 -8.93 1.56 -0.25
CA LEU A 266 -9.57 2.71 -0.91
C LEU A 266 -10.91 3.07 -0.26
N PHE A 267 -11.78 2.07 -0.05
CA PHE A 267 -13.08 2.30 0.56
C PHE A 267 -12.97 2.71 2.03
N TYR A 268 -12.19 1.98 2.82
CA TYR A 268 -11.94 2.30 4.23
C TYR A 268 -11.20 3.64 4.40
N GLY A 269 -10.33 3.99 3.44
CA GLY A 269 -9.64 5.28 3.43
C GLY A 269 -10.56 6.49 3.23
N ALA A 270 -11.73 6.30 2.62
CA ALA A 270 -12.75 7.34 2.43
C ALA A 270 -13.96 7.17 3.36
N ALA A 271 -13.98 6.09 4.16
CA ALA A 271 -15.10 5.78 5.02
C ALA A 271 -15.16 6.71 6.24
N THR A 272 -16.38 6.97 6.68
CA THR A 272 -16.65 7.70 7.94
C THR A 272 -17.38 6.78 8.90
N THR A 273 -17.13 6.96 10.21
CA THR A 273 -17.98 6.34 11.23
C THR A 273 -19.38 6.96 11.13
N PRO A 274 -20.46 6.15 11.10
CA PRO A 274 -21.83 6.64 11.00
C PRO A 274 -22.31 7.44 12.21
#